data_AF-A0A8T5XV19-F1
#
_entry.id   AF-A0A8T5XV19-F1
#
_cell.length_a   1.000
_cell.length_b   1.000
_cell.length_c   1.000
_cell.angle_alpha   90.00
_cell.angle_beta   90.00
_cell.angle_gamma   90.00
#
_symmetry.space_group_name_H-M   'P 1'
#
loop_
_entity.id
_entity.type
_entity.pdbx_description
1 polymer ?
#
loop_
_entity_poly.entity_id
_entity_poly.type
_entity_poly.pdbx_seq_one_letter_code
_entity_poly.pdbx_strand_id
1 'polypeptide(L)'
;MENKDSTIMHIDVNSAFLSFQAAYEKQLGVKRDLRDISSVIGGNQNTRHGIVLAKSQSAKKAGIKTGESIMEARMKCSDLVIVPPNYSLYIKSSRALRKLLKEYSPFIEVFSVDECFLDYTNMEKHFGNPLKAAYKIRDRIFKELGFTVNIGISTNKLLAKQAGEL
;
A
#
# COMPACT_ATOMS: atom_id res chain seq x y z
N MET A 1 19.91 17.87 28.36
CA MET A 1 19.70 16.80 27.35
C MET A 1 18.95 17.45 26.20
N GLU A 2 19.56 17.57 25.03
CA GLU A 2 18.86 18.11 23.85
C GLU A 2 17.62 17.26 23.58
N ASN A 3 16.47 17.93 23.51
CA ASN A 3 15.21 17.31 23.12
C ASN A 3 15.35 17.00 21.63
N LYS A 4 15.76 15.78 21.30
CA LYS A 4 15.93 15.38 19.90
C LYS A 4 14.55 15.32 19.28
N ASP A 5 14.33 16.09 18.22
CA ASP A 5 13.05 16.11 17.52
C ASP A 5 12.65 14.70 17.09
N SER A 6 11.40 14.33 17.40
CA SER A 6 10.84 13.04 17.00
C SER A 6 10.96 12.87 15.48
N THR A 7 11.26 11.67 15.01
CA THR A 7 11.26 11.34 13.58
C THR A 7 10.24 10.26 13.32
N ILE A 8 9.12 10.64 12.71
CA ILE A 8 8.01 9.74 12.40
C ILE A 8 8.00 9.48 10.90
N MET A 9 7.94 8.19 10.54
CA MET A 9 7.69 7.75 9.17
C MET A 9 6.24 7.24 9.07
N HIS A 10 5.47 7.77 8.14
CA HIS A 10 4.19 7.19 7.71
C HIS A 10 4.45 6.35 6.47
N ILE A 11 4.03 5.08 6.49
CA ILE A 11 4.21 4.14 5.38
C ILE A 11 2.83 3.72 4.89
N ASP A 12 2.58 3.89 3.59
CA ASP A 12 1.30 3.61 2.92
C ASP A 12 1.53 2.77 1.65
N VAL A 13 0.77 1.69 1.47
CA VAL A 13 0.88 0.81 0.30
C VAL A 13 0.09 1.36 -0.89
N ASN A 14 0.81 1.60 -1.99
CA ASN A 14 0.20 2.12 -3.22
C ASN A 14 -0.83 1.14 -3.79
N SER A 15 -2.08 1.59 -3.95
CA SER A 15 -3.21 0.76 -4.44
C SER A 15 -3.34 -0.58 -3.68
N ALA A 16 -3.26 -0.54 -2.34
CA ALA A 16 -3.07 -1.69 -1.45
C ALA A 16 -3.71 -3.02 -1.87
N PHE A 17 -5.04 -3.13 -1.93
CA PHE A 17 -5.69 -4.41 -2.23
C PHE A 17 -5.29 -4.98 -3.59
N LEU A 18 -5.15 -4.10 -4.59
CA LEU A 18 -4.71 -4.51 -5.92
C LEU A 18 -3.25 -4.91 -5.92
N SER A 19 -2.38 -4.15 -5.25
CA SER A 19 -0.95 -4.44 -5.16
C SER A 19 -0.67 -5.73 -4.37
N PHE A 20 -1.42 -6.01 -3.30
CA PHE A 20 -1.34 -7.27 -2.57
C PHE A 20 -1.76 -8.45 -3.44
N GLN A 21 -2.87 -8.32 -4.16
CA GLN A 21 -3.34 -9.35 -5.08
C GLN A 21 -2.35 -9.58 -6.24
N ALA A 22 -1.79 -8.50 -6.82
CA ALA A 22 -0.80 -8.58 -7.90
C ALA A 22 0.49 -9.26 -7.44
N ALA A 23 1.00 -8.91 -6.26
CA ALA A 23 2.19 -9.55 -5.68
C ALA A 23 1.95 -11.06 -5.45
N TYR A 24 0.77 -11.42 -4.95
CA TYR A 24 0.38 -12.82 -4.77
C TYR A 24 0.23 -13.58 -6.08
N GLU A 25 -0.46 -13.02 -7.09
CA GLU A 25 -0.59 -13.63 -8.42
C GLU A 25 0.79 -13.87 -9.06
N LYS A 26 1.72 -12.93 -8.91
CA LYS A 26 3.09 -13.09 -9.39
C LYS A 26 3.83 -14.23 -8.70
N GLN A 27 3.65 -14.41 -7.38
CA GLN A 27 4.23 -15.54 -6.64
C GLN A 27 3.68 -16.89 -7.11
N LEU A 28 2.43 -16.93 -7.60
CA LEU A 28 1.82 -18.12 -8.20
C LEU A 28 2.22 -18.35 -9.67
N GLY A 29 3.05 -17.49 -10.26
CA GLY A 29 3.48 -17.61 -11.66
C GLY A 29 2.46 -17.10 -12.68
N VAL A 30 1.45 -16.33 -12.24
CA VAL A 30 0.52 -15.67 -13.17
C VAL A 30 1.29 -14.64 -13.99
N LYS A 31 1.21 -14.74 -15.32
CA LYS A 31 2.00 -13.93 -16.26
C LYS A 31 1.57 -12.46 -16.31
N ARG A 32 0.27 -12.19 -16.15
CA ARG A 32 -0.26 -10.82 -16.14
C ARG A 32 0.07 -10.13 -14.81
N ASP A 33 0.25 -8.82 -14.84
CA ASP A 33 0.30 -7.99 -13.65
C ASP A 33 -0.94 -7.08 -13.62
N LEU A 34 -1.73 -7.17 -12.55
CA LEU A 34 -2.93 -6.35 -12.39
C LEU A 34 -2.60 -4.85 -12.38
N ARG A 35 -1.38 -4.47 -11.99
CA ARG A 35 -0.95 -3.07 -11.93
C ARG A 35 -0.75 -2.45 -13.32
N ASP A 36 -0.47 -3.28 -14.32
CA ASP A 36 -0.11 -2.85 -15.69
C ASP A 36 -1.30 -2.86 -16.66
N ILE A 37 -2.43 -3.44 -16.26
CA ILE A 37 -3.65 -3.52 -17.08
C ILE A 37 -4.82 -2.81 -16.40
N SER A 38 -5.85 -2.45 -17.16
CA SER A 38 -7.08 -1.87 -16.61
C SER A 38 -7.79 -2.91 -15.74
N SER A 39 -7.53 -2.85 -14.44
CA SER A 39 -8.08 -3.77 -13.46
C SER A 39 -8.57 -3.09 -12.18
N VAL A 40 -9.48 -3.77 -11.48
CA VAL A 40 -10.01 -3.42 -10.16
C VAL A 40 -10.11 -4.63 -9.25
N ILE A 41 -10.00 -4.37 -7.95
CA ILE A 41 -10.53 -5.26 -6.91
C ILE A 41 -11.98 -4.84 -6.66
N GLY A 42 -12.92 -5.76 -6.79
CA GLY A 42 -14.34 -5.44 -6.69
C GLY A 42 -15.20 -6.62 -6.26
N GLY A 43 -16.32 -6.31 -5.59
CA GLY A 43 -17.30 -7.32 -5.17
C GLY A 43 -17.95 -8.06 -6.35
N ASN A 44 -18.64 -9.16 -6.07
CA ASN A 44 -19.29 -9.98 -7.10
C ASN A 44 -20.31 -9.14 -7.90
N GLN A 45 -20.23 -9.21 -9.24
CA GLN A 45 -21.19 -8.58 -10.16
C GLN A 45 -22.63 -9.08 -9.96
N ASN A 46 -22.80 -10.32 -9.48
CA ASN A 46 -24.10 -10.93 -9.26
C ASN A 46 -24.80 -10.43 -8.00
N THR A 47 -24.07 -9.78 -7.09
CA THR A 47 -24.69 -9.04 -5.98
C THR A 47 -24.90 -7.61 -6.46
N ARG A 48 -26.12 -7.08 -6.33
CA ARG A 48 -26.50 -5.71 -6.77
C ARG A 48 -25.73 -4.57 -6.09
N HIS A 49 -24.68 -4.87 -5.32
CA HIS A 49 -23.91 -3.96 -4.48
C HIS A 49 -22.38 -4.09 -4.68
N GLY A 50 -21.91 -4.74 -5.75
CA GLY A 50 -20.50 -4.78 -6.07
C GLY A 50 -19.94 -3.38 -6.34
N ILE A 51 -19.01 -2.91 -5.51
CA ILE A 51 -18.28 -1.65 -5.67
C ILE A 51 -16.80 -1.90 -5.97
N VAL A 52 -16.15 -0.91 -6.56
CA VAL A 52 -14.69 -0.85 -6.74
C VAL A 52 -14.03 -0.57 -5.39
N LEU A 53 -13.21 -1.49 -4.89
CA LEU A 53 -12.45 -1.35 -3.64
C LEU A 53 -11.04 -0.80 -3.89
N ALA A 54 -10.40 -1.22 -4.97
CA ALA A 54 -9.10 -0.70 -5.41
C ALA A 54 -9.00 -0.78 -6.94
N LYS A 55 -8.11 0.03 -7.52
CA LYS A 55 -7.98 0.18 -8.97
C LYS A 55 -6.53 0.39 -9.39
N SER A 56 -6.22 -0.09 -10.58
CA SER A 56 -4.96 0.13 -11.29
C SER A 56 -4.84 1.59 -11.74
N GLN A 57 -3.63 2.03 -12.08
CA GLN A 57 -3.43 3.39 -12.58
C GLN A 57 -4.08 3.61 -13.95
N SER A 58 -4.09 2.60 -14.81
CA SER A 58 -4.82 2.59 -16.09
C SER A 58 -6.33 2.72 -15.87
N ALA A 59 -6.92 1.96 -14.93
CA ALA A 59 -8.33 2.10 -14.57
C ALA A 59 -8.64 3.51 -14.01
N LYS A 60 -7.75 4.06 -13.17
CA LYS A 60 -7.87 5.45 -12.68
C LYS A 60 -7.87 6.46 -13.84
N LYS A 61 -6.97 6.30 -14.82
CA LYS A 61 -6.90 7.15 -16.03
C LYS A 61 -8.16 7.05 -16.89
N ALA A 62 -8.83 5.90 -16.90
CA ALA A 62 -10.13 5.70 -17.54
C ALA A 62 -11.32 6.33 -16.77
N GLY A 63 -11.06 7.03 -15.66
CA GLY A 63 -12.10 7.70 -14.87
C GLY A 63 -12.82 6.81 -13.86
N ILE A 64 -12.32 5.59 -13.62
CA ILE A 64 -12.81 4.73 -12.55
C ILE A 64 -12.34 5.27 -11.20
N LYS A 65 -13.24 5.27 -10.21
CA LYS A 65 -13.13 5.80 -8.85
C LYS A 65 -13.33 4.65 -7.86
N THR A 66 -12.77 4.80 -6.67
CA THR A 66 -13.05 3.87 -5.57
C THR A 66 -14.46 4.17 -5.04
N GLY A 67 -15.23 3.14 -4.70
CA GLY A 67 -16.59 3.27 -4.20
C GLY A 67 -17.69 3.32 -5.27
N GLU A 68 -17.35 3.49 -6.55
CA GLU A 68 -18.34 3.42 -7.63
C GLU A 68 -18.78 1.97 -7.88
N SER A 69 -19.96 1.79 -8.49
CA SER A 69 -20.46 0.46 -8.81
C SER A 69 -19.62 -0.21 -9.89
N ILE A 70 -19.55 -1.54 -9.85
CA ILE A 70 -18.86 -2.31 -10.89
C ILE A 70 -19.50 -2.10 -12.27
N MET A 71 -20.81 -1.86 -12.32
CA MET A 71 -21.52 -1.54 -13.56
C MET A 71 -21.01 -0.22 -14.16
N GLU A 72 -20.91 0.85 -13.36
CA GLU A 72 -20.35 2.14 -13.81
C GLU A 72 -18.89 2.02 -14.27
N ALA A 73 -18.09 1.25 -13.53
CA ALA A 73 -16.71 1.02 -13.89
C ALA A 73 -16.57 0.31 -15.25
N ARG A 74 -17.43 -0.67 -15.55
CA ARG A 74 -17.49 -1.36 -16.85
C ARG A 74 -17.93 -0.45 -18.00
N MET A 75 -18.85 0.48 -17.74
CA MET A 75 -19.26 1.46 -18.77
C MET A 75 -18.11 2.38 -19.18
N LYS A 76 -17.17 2.67 -18.27
CA LYS A 76 -15.98 3.49 -18.54
C LYS A 76 -14.85 2.70 -19.20
N CYS A 77 -14.80 1.39 -18.98
CA CYS A 77 -13.78 0.51 -19.53
C CYS A 77 -14.38 -0.88 -19.79
N SER A 78 -14.68 -1.19 -21.05
CA SER A 78 -15.31 -2.46 -21.45
C SER A 78 -14.45 -3.67 -21.08
N ASP A 79 -13.13 -3.54 -21.25
CA ASP A 79 -12.14 -4.60 -21.04
C ASP A 79 -11.64 -4.68 -19.59
N LEU A 80 -12.40 -4.10 -18.64
CA LEU A 80 -12.03 -4.04 -17.24
C LEU A 80 -11.92 -5.44 -16.63
N VAL A 81 -10.72 -5.76 -16.13
CA VAL A 81 -10.45 -6.97 -15.35
C VAL A 81 -10.90 -6.76 -13.92
N ILE A 82 -11.75 -7.64 -13.42
CA ILE A 82 -12.34 -7.54 -12.07
C ILE A 82 -11.91 -8.75 -11.26
N VAL A 83 -11.21 -8.53 -10.16
CA VAL A 83 -10.75 -9.58 -9.26
C VAL A 83 -11.51 -9.47 -7.93
N PRO A 84 -12.07 -10.58 -7.39
CA PRO A 84 -12.77 -10.56 -6.11
C PRO A 84 -11.82 -10.25 -4.95
N PRO A 85 -12.29 -9.61 -3.88
CA PRO A 85 -11.45 -9.28 -2.74
C PRO A 85 -10.99 -10.54 -1.98
N ASN A 86 -9.72 -10.56 -1.60
CA ASN A 86 -9.13 -11.60 -0.76
C ASN A 86 -8.65 -11.01 0.59
N TYR A 87 -9.58 -10.83 1.53
CA TYR A 87 -9.26 -10.23 2.83
C TYR A 87 -8.22 -11.02 3.64
N SER A 88 -8.21 -12.34 3.50
CA SER A 88 -7.21 -13.19 4.18
C SER A 88 -5.79 -12.89 3.69
N LEU A 89 -5.61 -12.64 2.39
CA LEU A 89 -4.35 -12.22 1.79
C LEU A 89 -3.96 -10.84 2.30
N TYR A 90 -4.88 -9.88 2.36
CA TYR A 90 -4.58 -8.51 2.77
C TYR A 90 -4.07 -8.45 4.22
N ILE A 91 -4.69 -9.22 5.11
CA ILE A 91 -4.22 -9.35 6.50
C ILE A 91 -2.81 -9.98 6.55
N LYS A 92 -2.53 -11.00 5.73
CA LYS A 92 -1.19 -11.61 5.64
C LYS A 92 -0.15 -10.62 5.13
N SER A 93 -0.44 -9.90 4.05
CA SER A 93 0.45 -8.87 3.48
C SER A 93 0.74 -7.75 4.48
N SER A 94 -0.29 -7.27 5.19
CA SER A 94 -0.15 -6.30 6.29
C SER A 94 0.77 -6.80 7.41
N ARG A 95 0.60 -8.06 7.83
CA ARG A 95 1.49 -8.69 8.82
C ARG A 95 2.93 -8.80 8.32
N ALA A 96 3.13 -9.14 7.06
CA ALA A 96 4.46 -9.21 6.46
C ALA A 96 5.15 -7.84 6.40
N LEU A 97 4.43 -6.79 5.98
CA LEU A 97 4.91 -5.41 5.99
C LEU A 97 5.35 -5.01 7.41
N ARG A 98 4.48 -5.20 8.40
CA ARG A 98 4.81 -4.87 9.80
C ARG A 98 5.99 -5.66 10.32
N LYS A 99 6.14 -6.94 9.95
CA LYS A 99 7.28 -7.77 10.35
C LYS A 99 8.59 -7.17 9.82
N LEU A 100 8.63 -6.78 8.55
CA LEU A 100 9.80 -6.14 7.94
C LEU A 100 10.11 -4.80 8.63
N LEU A 101 9.09 -3.98 8.88
CA LEU A 101 9.28 -2.68 9.53
C LEU A 101 9.79 -2.80 10.98
N LYS A 102 9.43 -3.87 11.70
CA LYS A 102 9.93 -4.12 13.07
C LYS A 102 11.44 -4.30 13.15
N GLU A 103 12.09 -4.58 12.03
CA GLU A 103 13.55 -4.65 11.94
C GLU A 103 14.21 -3.27 12.00
N TYR A 104 13.46 -2.18 11.78
CA TYR A 104 13.95 -0.80 11.77
C TYR A 104 13.58 -0.01 13.03
N SER A 105 12.53 -0.42 13.73
CA SER A 105 12.14 0.11 15.03
C SER A 105 11.14 -0.83 15.71
N PRO A 106 11.20 -1.02 17.04
CA PRO A 106 10.17 -1.74 17.77
C PRO A 106 8.85 -0.96 17.88
N PHE A 107 8.89 0.36 17.64
CA PHE A 107 7.76 1.26 17.83
C PHE A 107 7.00 1.47 16.52
N ILE A 108 5.97 0.63 16.33
CA ILE A 108 5.09 0.68 15.17
C ILE A 108 3.65 0.79 15.64
N GLU A 109 2.93 1.77 15.07
CA GLU A 109 1.50 1.94 15.26
C GLU A 109 0.77 1.62 13.97
N VAL A 110 -0.21 0.73 14.04
CA VAL A 110 -1.04 0.34 12.90
C VAL A 110 -2.17 1.36 12.76
N PHE A 111 -2.28 1.99 11.60
CA PHE A 111 -3.37 2.91 11.30
C PHE A 111 -4.48 2.20 10.52
N SER A 112 -4.11 1.36 9.55
CA SER A 112 -5.03 0.53 8.76
C SER A 112 -4.36 -0.78 8.34
N VAL A 113 -4.97 -1.53 7.42
CA VAL A 113 -4.38 -2.76 6.87
C VAL A 113 -3.15 -2.47 6.00
N ASP A 114 -3.11 -1.31 5.36
CA ASP A 114 -2.08 -0.86 4.43
C ASP A 114 -1.21 0.28 4.97
N GLU A 115 -1.60 0.90 6.07
CA GLU A 115 -0.90 2.04 6.65
C GLU A 115 -0.36 1.77 8.06
N CYS A 116 0.82 2.28 8.34
CA CYS A 116 1.37 2.32 9.69
C CYS A 116 2.33 3.51 9.90
N PHE A 117 2.49 3.88 11.16
CA PHE A 117 3.52 4.80 11.61
C PHE A 117 4.67 4.02 12.22
N LEU A 118 5.88 4.36 11.82
CA LEU A 118 7.12 3.88 12.42
C LEU A 118 7.80 5.06 13.12
N ASP A 119 8.03 4.93 14.42
CA ASP A 119 8.83 5.90 15.16
C ASP A 119 10.32 5.56 14.96
N TYR A 120 11.00 6.41 14.21
CA TYR A 120 12.41 6.30 13.86
C TYR A 120 13.30 7.15 14.78
N THR A 121 12.74 7.74 15.84
CA THR A 121 13.48 8.57 16.79
C THR A 121 14.62 7.77 17.41
N ASN A 122 15.84 8.30 17.33
CA ASN A 122 17.09 7.66 17.80
C ASN A 122 17.52 6.39 17.05
N MET A 123 16.86 6.02 15.96
CA MET A 123 17.23 4.86 15.15
C MET A 123 18.41 5.13 14.19
N GLU A 124 18.84 6.39 14.06
CA GLU A 124 19.87 6.79 13.10
C GLU A 124 21.24 6.19 13.41
N LYS A 125 21.50 5.88 14.69
CA LYS A 125 22.74 5.19 15.11
C LYS A 125 22.83 3.77 14.57
N HIS A 126 21.69 3.13 14.29
CA HIS A 126 21.61 1.75 13.81
C HIS A 126 21.40 1.67 12.31
N PHE A 127 20.58 2.57 11.76
CA PHE A 127 20.09 2.46 10.39
C PHE A 127 20.41 3.70 9.51
N GLY A 128 21.10 4.70 10.08
CA GLY A 128 21.58 5.87 9.36
C GLY A 128 20.56 7.00 9.23
N ASN A 129 20.82 7.91 8.29
CA ASN A 129 19.94 9.06 8.06
C ASN A 129 18.50 8.61 7.70
N PRO A 130 17.45 9.25 8.24
CA PRO A 130 16.05 8.85 8.02
C PRO A 130 15.64 8.75 6.54
N LEU A 131 16.09 9.68 5.69
CA LEU A 131 15.77 9.66 4.26
C LEU A 131 16.41 8.45 3.56
N LYS A 132 17.68 8.18 3.85
CA LYS A 132 18.37 7.00 3.32
C LYS A 132 17.72 5.70 3.81
N ALA A 133 17.30 5.66 5.08
CA ALA A 133 16.60 4.52 5.65
C ALA A 133 15.22 4.32 5.00
N ALA A 134 14.46 5.38 4.76
CA ALA A 134 13.18 5.30 4.07
C ALA A 134 13.33 4.73 2.65
N TYR A 135 14.32 5.19 1.87
CA TYR A 135 14.60 4.59 0.56
C TYR A 135 14.94 3.09 0.66
N LYS A 136 15.79 2.72 1.63
CA LYS A 136 16.14 1.31 1.86
C LYS A 136 14.92 0.47 2.25
N ILE A 137 14.05 0.98 3.13
CA ILE A 137 12.80 0.33 3.54
C ILE A 137 11.90 0.13 2.34
N ARG A 138 11.65 1.18 1.54
CA ARG A 138 10.83 1.12 0.33
C ARG A 138 11.34 0.08 -0.65
N ASP A 139 12.65 0.07 -0.90
CA ASP A 139 13.27 -0.86 -1.85
C ASP A 139 13.22 -2.32 -1.33
N ARG A 140 13.38 -2.54 -0.02
CA ARG A 140 13.21 -3.86 0.59
C ARG A 140 11.77 -4.34 0.52
N ILE A 141 10.79 -3.49 0.82
CA ILE A 141 9.36 -3.83 0.70
C ILE A 141 9.04 -4.28 -0.73
N PHE A 142 9.56 -3.57 -1.74
CA PHE A 142 9.39 -3.98 -3.13
C PHE A 142 10.05 -5.33 -3.44
N LYS A 143 11.32 -5.51 -3.04
CA LYS A 143 12.09 -6.74 -3.34
C LYS A 143 11.55 -7.97 -2.62
N GLU A 144 11.20 -7.85 -1.34
CA GLU A 144 10.82 -8.97 -0.48
C GLU A 144 9.31 -9.25 -0.50
N LEU A 145 8.48 -8.21 -0.61
CA LEU A 145 7.01 -8.33 -0.51
C LEU A 145 6.30 -8.10 -1.85
N GLY A 146 6.98 -7.55 -2.85
CA GLY A 146 6.47 -7.46 -4.22
C GLY A 146 5.53 -6.29 -4.50
N PHE A 147 5.38 -5.35 -3.57
CA PHE A 147 4.56 -4.13 -3.74
C PHE A 147 5.32 -2.87 -3.31
N THR A 148 4.83 -1.71 -3.73
CA THR A 148 5.47 -0.40 -3.47
C THR A 148 4.74 0.36 -2.38
N VAL A 149 5.46 1.22 -1.68
CA VAL A 149 4.93 2.11 -0.65
C VAL A 149 5.36 3.56 -0.90
N ASN A 150 4.54 4.50 -0.44
CA ASN A 150 4.96 5.87 -0.16
C ASN A 150 5.41 5.97 1.29
N ILE A 151 6.44 6.77 1.55
CA ILE A 151 6.95 7.01 2.91
C ILE A 151 7.07 8.51 3.15
N GLY A 152 6.19 9.05 3.98
CA GLY A 152 6.26 10.43 4.46
C GLY A 152 7.07 10.52 5.76
N ILE A 153 7.94 11.51 5.89
CA ILE A 153 8.80 11.70 7.08
C ILE A 153 8.53 13.07 7.67
N SER A 154 8.25 13.13 8.98
CA SER A 154 8.11 14.40 9.68
C SER A 154 8.32 14.28 11.19
N THR A 155 8.06 15.35 11.94
CA THR A 155 8.24 15.40 13.40
C THR A 155 7.03 14.91 14.20
N ASN A 156 5.90 14.67 13.53
CA ASN A 156 4.72 14.07 14.13
C ASN A 156 3.92 13.28 13.08
N LYS A 157 2.96 12.47 13.56
CA LYS A 157 2.15 11.58 12.71
C LYS A 157 1.31 12.32 11.68
N LEU A 158 0.70 13.45 12.05
CA LEU A 158 -0.15 14.22 11.14
C LEU A 158 0.65 14.72 9.94
N LEU A 159 1.78 15.40 10.20
CA LEU A 159 2.64 15.93 9.15
C LEU A 159 3.31 14.82 8.34
N ALA A 160 3.69 13.70 8.98
CA ALA A 160 4.27 12.56 8.28
C ALA A 160 3.26 11.95 7.30
N LYS A 161 1.99 11.82 7.69
CA LYS A 161 0.93 11.35 6.78
C LYS A 161 0.73 12.31 5.61
N GLN A 162 0.64 13.60 5.87
CA GLN A 162 0.53 14.61 4.80
C GLN A 162 1.73 14.56 3.84
N ALA A 163 2.94 14.36 4.35
CA ALA A 163 4.14 14.24 3.52
C ALA A 163 4.14 13.01 2.61
N GLY A 164 3.42 11.93 2.96
CA GLY A 164 3.30 10.72 2.14
C GLY A 164 2.28 10.84 1.00
N GLU A 165 1.45 11.88 1.02
CA GLU A 165 0.41 12.16 0.01
C GLU A 165 0.86 13.17 -1.07
N LEU A 166 2.00 13.84 -0.86
CA LEU A 166 2.65 14.78 -1.80
C LEU A 166 3.48 14.05 -2.86
#